data_AF-A0A0H2MHY9-F1
#
_entry.id   AF-A0A0H2MHY9-F1
#
_cell.length_a   1.000
_cell.length_b   1.000
_cell.length_c   1.000
_cell.angle_alpha   90.00
_cell.angle_beta   90.00
_cell.angle_gamma   90.00
#
_symmetry.space_group_name_H-M   'P 1'
#
loop_
_entity.id
_entity.type
_entity.pdbx_description
1 polymer ?
#
loop_
_entity_poly.entity_id
_entity_poly.type
_entity_poly.pdbx_seq_one_letter_code
_entity_poly.pdbx_strand_id
1 'polypeptide(L)'
;MRTVVRMGTAALTAALLSGCMVQDKYHWGSYEQDLLTYYRDSDKGTILVENLSETITKGEEKGLVPPGIYAEYGYLLLESGNAKDSILYFKKERDAWPESATLMQAMIKVAEAEVKKQ
;
A
#
# COMPACT_ATOMS: atom_id res chain seq x y z
N MET A 1 -46.10 12.98 -41.71
CA MET A 1 -45.05 12.01 -42.08
C MET A 1 -43.79 12.83 -42.39
N ARG A 2 -42.69 12.87 -41.66
CA ARG A 2 -42.08 11.99 -40.66
C ARG A 2 -41.28 12.88 -39.68
N THR A 3 -41.63 12.83 -38.40
CA THR A 3 -40.92 13.52 -37.30
C THR A 3 -39.66 12.72 -36.95
N VAL A 4 -38.54 12.94 -37.64
CA VAL A 4 -37.31 12.14 -37.40
C VAL A 4 -36.06 13.01 -37.45
N VAL A 5 -36.08 14.19 -36.84
CA VAL A 5 -34.83 14.95 -36.61
C VAL A 5 -34.97 15.77 -35.32
N ARG A 6 -34.95 15.12 -34.16
CA ARG A 6 -34.70 15.79 -32.86
C ARG A 6 -34.42 14.85 -31.69
N MET A 7 -33.99 13.61 -31.97
CA MET A 7 -33.73 12.59 -30.94
C MET A 7 -32.30 12.04 -30.98
N GLY A 8 -31.39 12.68 -31.74
CA GLY A 8 -29.98 12.28 -31.85
C GLY A 8 -29.02 13.11 -30.98
N THR A 9 -29.31 14.39 -30.77
CA THR A 9 -28.41 15.31 -30.06
C THR A 9 -28.42 15.15 -28.53
N ALA A 10 -29.52 14.68 -27.94
CA ALA A 10 -29.62 14.46 -26.50
C ALA A 10 -28.91 13.17 -26.02
N ALA A 11 -28.75 12.18 -26.91
CA ALA A 11 -28.06 10.92 -26.56
C ALA A 11 -26.54 11.07 -26.56
N LEU A 12 -25.99 11.98 -27.38
CA LEU A 12 -24.54 12.19 -27.51
C LEU A 12 -23.93 12.93 -26.31
N THR A 13 -24.70 13.79 -25.63
CA THR A 13 -24.28 14.48 -24.41
C THR A 13 -24.31 13.58 -23.17
N ALA A 14 -25.17 12.57 -23.11
CA ALA A 14 -25.22 11.62 -21.99
C ALA A 14 -24.01 10.66 -21.97
N ALA A 15 -23.46 10.32 -23.13
CA ALA A 15 -22.27 9.48 -23.25
C ALA A 15 -20.96 10.20 -22.85
N LEU A 16 -20.95 11.54 -22.78
CA LEU A 16 -19.80 12.33 -22.34
C LEU A 16 -19.70 12.45 -20.81
N LEU A 17 -20.71 11.99 -20.07
CA LEU A 17 -20.78 12.05 -18.59
C LEU A 17 -20.39 10.73 -17.92
N SER A 18 -20.04 9.68 -18.66
CA SER A 18 -19.40 8.49 -18.09
C SER A 18 -17.93 8.80 -17.77
N GLY A 19 -17.72 9.55 -16.70
CA GLY A 19 -16.40 9.78 -16.12
C GLY A 19 -15.77 8.46 -15.64
N CYS A 20 -14.43 8.41 -15.61
CA CYS A 20 -13.67 7.26 -15.15
C CYS A 20 -14.22 6.73 -13.81
N MET A 21 -14.73 5.51 -13.82
CA MET A 21 -14.93 4.74 -12.60
C MET A 21 -13.55 4.47 -12.00
N VAL A 22 -13.24 5.11 -10.87
CA VAL A 22 -12.03 4.82 -10.10
C VAL A 22 -12.18 3.41 -9.54
N GLN A 23 -11.44 2.46 -10.11
CA GLN A 23 -11.26 1.15 -9.52
C GLN A 23 -10.13 1.25 -8.49
N ASP A 24 -10.38 0.79 -7.27
CA ASP A 24 -9.35 0.73 -6.23
C ASP A 24 -8.24 -0.23 -6.67
N LYS A 25 -7.11 0.35 -7.07
CA LYS A 25 -5.94 -0.42 -7.51
C LYS A 25 -5.25 -1.12 -6.33
N TYR A 26 -5.37 -0.57 -5.13
CA TYR A 26 -4.71 -1.06 -3.92
C TYR A 26 -5.63 -0.98 -2.70
N HIS A 27 -5.38 -1.83 -1.72
CA HIS A 27 -6.06 -1.82 -0.44
C HIS A 27 -5.22 -1.08 0.61
N TRP A 28 -5.48 0.21 0.80
CA TRP A 28 -4.72 1.05 1.74
C TRP A 28 -5.17 0.92 3.21
N GLY A 29 -6.30 0.27 3.48
CA GLY A 29 -6.85 0.19 4.83
C GLY A 29 -7.00 1.59 5.47
N SER A 30 -6.53 1.72 6.72
CA SER A 30 -6.48 2.98 7.48
C SER A 30 -5.11 3.67 7.44
N TYR A 31 -4.18 3.22 6.58
CA TYR A 31 -2.76 3.58 6.59
C TYR A 31 -2.51 5.09 6.74
N GLU A 32 -3.14 5.94 5.93
CA GLU A 32 -2.90 7.38 5.95
C GLU A 32 -3.24 8.00 7.31
N GLN A 33 -4.38 7.64 7.88
CA GLN A 33 -4.83 8.16 9.16
C GLN A 33 -3.97 7.64 10.31
N ASP A 34 -3.56 6.37 10.26
CA ASP A 34 -2.72 5.76 11.28
C ASP A 34 -1.31 6.36 11.27
N LEU A 35 -0.73 6.56 10.08
CA LEU A 35 0.57 7.20 9.91
C LEU A 35 0.56 8.63 10.45
N LEU A 36 -0.46 9.41 10.11
CA LEU A 36 -0.62 10.77 10.65
C LEU A 36 -0.80 10.80 12.17
N THR A 37 -1.44 9.77 12.73
CA THR A 37 -1.62 9.62 14.17
C THR A 37 -0.29 9.29 14.85
N TYR A 38 0.46 8.34 14.30
CA TYR A 38 1.80 7.98 14.76
C TYR A 38 2.78 9.16 14.71
N TYR A 39 2.75 9.97 13.65
CA TYR A 39 3.59 11.17 13.57
C TYR A 39 3.24 12.25 14.60
N ARG A 40 1.99 12.30 15.07
CA ARG A 40 1.60 13.22 16.15
C ARG A 40 1.96 12.66 17.53
N ASP A 41 1.92 11.35 17.68
CA ASP A 41 2.15 10.65 18.93
C ASP A 41 2.87 9.31 18.65
N SER A 42 4.19 9.30 18.87
CA SER A 42 5.04 8.14 18.61
C SER A 42 4.67 6.92 19.44
N ASP A 43 3.97 7.10 20.57
CA ASP A 43 3.52 5.99 21.41
C ASP A 43 2.42 5.16 20.73
N LYS A 44 1.88 5.63 19.60
CA LYS A 44 0.92 4.90 18.76
C LYS A 44 1.56 3.96 17.75
N GLY A 45 2.89 3.76 17.79
CA GLY A 45 3.60 2.89 16.87
C GLY A 45 3.09 1.44 16.86
N THR A 46 2.66 0.91 18.01
CA THR A 46 2.10 -0.45 18.10
C THR A 46 0.78 -0.58 17.32
N ILE A 47 -0.08 0.44 17.36
CA ILE A 47 -1.34 0.48 16.61
C ILE A 47 -1.05 0.55 15.11
N LEU A 48 -0.07 1.36 14.69
CA LEU A 48 0.33 1.44 13.29
C LEU A 48 0.82 0.07 12.77
N VAL A 49 1.64 -0.65 13.54
CA VAL A 49 2.11 -1.99 13.19
C VAL A 49 0.93 -2.97 13.05
N GLU A 50 -0.03 -2.96 13.98
CA GLU A 50 -1.21 -3.82 13.93
C GLU A 50 -2.05 -3.56 12.67
N ASN A 51 -2.36 -2.30 12.38
CA ASN A 51 -3.18 -1.93 11.23
C ASN A 51 -2.46 -2.16 9.89
N LEU A 52 -1.14 -2.00 9.84
CA LEU A 52 -0.32 -2.38 8.67
C LEU A 52 -0.38 -3.89 8.42
N SER A 53 -0.31 -4.72 9.48
CA SER A 53 -0.44 -6.17 9.36
C SER A 53 -1.81 -6.59 8.80
N GLU A 54 -2.88 -5.94 9.27
CA GLU A 54 -4.24 -6.17 8.73
C GLU A 54 -4.34 -5.74 7.26
N THR A 55 -3.78 -4.57 6.92
CA THR A 55 -3.74 -4.04 5.54
C THR A 55 -3.00 -5.00 4.61
N ILE A 56 -1.86 -5.53 5.04
CA ILE A 56 -1.10 -6.55 4.31
C ILE A 56 -1.95 -7.80 4.11
N THR A 57 -2.56 -8.33 5.16
CA THR A 57 -3.36 -9.57 5.10
C THR A 57 -4.49 -9.44 4.07
N LYS A 58 -5.29 -8.37 4.15
CA LYS A 58 -6.39 -8.11 3.21
C LYS A 58 -5.90 -7.80 1.80
N GLY A 59 -4.76 -7.13 1.68
CA GLY A 59 -4.14 -6.85 0.39
C GLY A 59 -3.63 -8.13 -0.29
N GLU A 60 -3.01 -9.04 0.45
CA GLU A 60 -2.48 -10.31 -0.05
C GLU A 60 -3.60 -11.22 -0.57
N GLU A 61 -4.75 -11.26 0.11
CA GLU A 61 -5.93 -12.02 -0.34
C GLU A 61 -6.40 -11.66 -1.76
N LYS A 62 -6.18 -10.40 -2.16
CA LYS A 62 -6.65 -9.86 -3.45
C LYS A 62 -5.52 -9.53 -4.42
N GLY A 63 -4.26 -9.66 -4.00
CA GLY A 63 -3.10 -9.19 -4.76
C GLY A 63 -3.05 -7.65 -4.90
N LEU A 64 -3.58 -6.92 -3.92
CA LEU A 64 -3.75 -5.46 -3.93
C LEU A 64 -2.99 -4.77 -2.79
N VAL A 65 -1.94 -5.38 -2.23
CA VAL A 65 -1.08 -4.68 -1.26
C VAL A 65 -0.52 -3.42 -1.92
N PRO A 66 -0.60 -2.24 -1.30
CA PRO A 66 -0.03 -1.02 -1.90
C PRO A 66 1.51 -1.00 -1.88
N PRO A 67 2.14 -0.25 -2.80
CA PRO A 67 3.59 0.00 -2.74
C PRO A 67 3.98 0.68 -1.43
N GLY A 68 5.10 0.26 -0.85
CA GLY A 68 5.65 0.80 0.39
C GLY A 68 5.12 0.16 1.67
N ILE A 69 3.97 -0.53 1.64
CA ILE A 69 3.35 -1.07 2.88
C ILE A 69 4.17 -2.20 3.49
N TYR A 70 4.77 -3.08 2.67
CA TYR A 70 5.70 -4.08 3.20
C TYR A 70 6.99 -3.43 3.70
N ALA A 71 7.46 -2.38 3.03
CA ALA A 71 8.63 -1.62 3.44
C ALA A 71 8.45 -0.98 4.84
N GLU A 72 7.33 -0.29 5.04
CA GLU A 72 6.98 0.39 6.30
C GLU A 72 6.85 -0.63 7.44
N TYR A 73 6.10 -1.71 7.20
CA TYR A 73 5.93 -2.77 8.21
C TYR A 73 7.27 -3.42 8.57
N GLY A 74 8.10 -3.73 7.56
CA GLY A 74 9.46 -4.24 7.78
C GLY A 74 10.34 -3.26 8.57
N TYR A 75 10.23 -1.97 8.31
CA TYR A 75 10.97 -0.94 9.04
C TYR A 75 10.60 -0.90 10.53
N LEU A 76 9.31 -0.87 10.85
CA LEU A 76 8.83 -0.86 12.25
C LEU A 76 9.19 -2.17 12.99
N LEU A 77 9.19 -3.30 12.29
CA LEU A 77 9.71 -4.57 12.85
C LEU A 77 11.20 -4.49 13.16
N LEU A 78 12.00 -3.87 12.28
CA LEU A 78 13.42 -3.68 12.52
C LEU A 78 13.68 -2.77 13.72
N GLU A 79 12.97 -1.64 13.81
CA GLU A 79 13.08 -0.69 14.94
C GLU A 79 12.70 -1.32 16.28
N SER A 80 11.71 -2.22 16.29
CA SER A 80 11.31 -2.98 17.49
C SER A 80 12.20 -4.18 17.81
N GLY A 81 13.30 -4.38 17.06
CA GLY A 81 14.28 -5.44 17.29
C GLY A 81 13.94 -6.77 16.63
N ASN A 82 12.82 -6.87 15.89
CA ASN A 82 12.44 -8.05 15.13
C ASN A 82 13.09 -8.07 13.73
N ALA A 83 14.42 -8.14 13.72
CA ALA A 83 15.22 -8.05 12.50
C ALA A 83 15.05 -9.26 11.54
N LYS A 84 14.63 -10.42 12.05
CA LYS A 84 14.39 -11.59 11.19
C LYS A 84 13.12 -11.41 10.36
N ASP A 85 12.05 -10.95 10.99
CA ASP A 85 10.79 -10.74 10.27
C ASP A 85 10.88 -9.51 9.36
N SER A 86 11.64 -8.47 9.72
CA SER A 86 11.83 -7.32 8.81
C SER A 86 12.44 -7.72 7.47
N ILE A 87 13.42 -8.65 7.47
CA ILE A 87 14.02 -9.19 6.23
C ILE A 87 12.97 -9.85 5.34
N LEU A 88 12.00 -10.57 5.92
CA LEU A 88 10.91 -11.19 5.16
C LEU A 88 10.10 -10.13 4.42
N TYR A 89 9.70 -9.06 5.11
CA TYR A 89 8.85 -8.02 4.53
C TYR A 89 9.60 -7.13 3.54
N PHE A 90 10.88 -6.81 3.78
CA PHE A 90 11.69 -6.13 2.76
C PHE A 90 11.85 -6.96 1.48
N LYS A 91 11.94 -8.29 1.58
CA LYS A 91 11.95 -9.17 0.40
C LYS A 91 10.61 -9.12 -0.34
N LYS A 92 9.48 -9.16 0.39
CA LYS A 92 8.15 -9.02 -0.21
C LYS A 92 8.01 -7.70 -0.98
N GLU A 93 8.42 -6.58 -0.38
CA GLU A 93 8.41 -5.26 -1.04
C GLU A 93 9.25 -5.26 -2.32
N ARG A 94 10.50 -5.74 -2.24
CA ARG A 94 11.42 -5.83 -3.38
C ARG A 94 10.82 -6.62 -4.55
N ASP A 95 10.16 -7.73 -4.24
CA ASP A 95 9.65 -8.67 -5.23
C ASP A 95 8.32 -8.19 -5.84
N ALA A 96 7.50 -7.48 -5.06
CA ALA A 96 6.24 -6.89 -5.52
C ALA A 96 6.44 -5.56 -6.27
N TRP A 97 7.44 -4.76 -5.89
CA TRP A 97 7.65 -3.39 -6.35
C TRP A 97 9.09 -3.19 -6.83
N PRO A 98 9.38 -3.38 -8.13
CA PRO A 98 10.75 -3.31 -8.66
C PRO A 98 11.41 -1.94 -8.46
N GLU A 99 10.63 -0.86 -8.38
CA GLU A 99 11.11 0.49 -8.10
C GLU A 99 11.75 0.61 -6.72
N SER A 100 11.32 -0.21 -5.75
CA SER A 100 11.86 -0.24 -4.38
C SER A 100 13.14 -1.09 -4.24
N ALA A 101 13.48 -1.89 -5.25
CA ALA A 101 14.37 -3.03 -5.08
C ALA A 101 15.76 -2.64 -4.56
N THR A 102 16.33 -1.54 -5.05
CA THR A 102 17.63 -1.03 -4.60
C THR A 102 17.61 -0.67 -3.11
N LEU A 103 16.57 0.02 -2.67
CA LEU A 103 16.40 0.39 -1.25
C LEU A 103 16.22 -0.86 -0.40
N MET A 104 15.33 -1.78 -0.80
CA MET A 104 15.06 -2.99 -0.04
C MET A 104 16.28 -3.90 0.08
N GLN A 105 17.12 -3.99 -0.95
CA GLN A 105 18.40 -4.69 -0.84
C GLN A 105 19.35 -4.07 0.18
N ALA A 106 19.38 -2.73 0.30
CA ALA A 106 20.14 -2.06 1.34
C ALA A 106 19.56 -2.34 2.73
N MET A 107 18.24 -2.24 2.89
CA MET A 107 17.54 -2.49 4.16
C MET A 107 17.70 -3.94 4.64
N ILE A 108 17.67 -4.93 3.73
CA ILE A 108 17.94 -6.33 4.05
C ILE A 108 19.35 -6.50 4.63
N LYS A 109 20.37 -5.84 4.05
CA LYS A 109 21.76 -5.91 4.58
C LYS A 109 21.87 -5.29 5.96
N VAL A 110 21.15 -4.19 6.21
CA VAL A 110 21.07 -3.57 7.54
C VAL A 110 20.46 -4.55 8.54
N ALA A 111 19.30 -5.12 8.22
CA ALA A 111 18.63 -6.08 9.10
C ALA A 111 19.45 -7.36 9.33
N GLU A 112 20.14 -7.89 8.32
CA GLU A 112 21.06 -9.02 8.46
C GLU A 112 22.25 -8.71 9.40
N ALA A 113 22.71 -7.46 9.44
CA ALA A 113 23.73 -7.04 10.40
C ALA A 113 23.16 -7.00 11.83
N GLU A 114 21.92 -6.57 12.02
CA GLU A 114 21.26 -6.60 13.34
C GLU A 114 21.03 -8.03 13.84
N VAL A 115 20.60 -8.96 12.98
CA VAL A 115 20.45 -10.38 13.35
C VAL A 115 21.76 -11.00 13.85
N LYS A 116 22.92 -10.56 13.35
CA LYS A 116 24.24 -11.08 13.78
C LYS A 116 24.70 -10.55 15.13
N LYS A 117 24.13 -9.42 15.60
CA LYS A 117 24.46 -8.83 16.90
C LYS A 117 23.67 -9.44 18.04
N GLN A 118 22.50 -10.00 17.73
CA GLN A 118 21.60 -10.71 18.65
C GLN A 118 22.12 -12.14 18.90
#